data_AF-A0A350LSH5-F1
#
_entry.id   AF-A0A350LSH5-F1
#
_cell.length_a   1.000
_cell.length_b   1.000
_cell.length_c   1.000
_cell.angle_alpha   90.00
_cell.angle_beta   90.00
_cell.angle_gamma   90.00
#
_symmetry.space_group_name_H-M   'P 1'
#
loop_
_entity.id
_entity.type
_entity.pdbx_description
1 polymer ?
#
loop_
_entity_poly.entity_id
_entity_poly.type
_entity_poly.pdbx_seq_one_letter_code
_entity_poly.pdbx_strand_id
1 'polypeptide(L)' 'MPEVTIEIDGRTFEVACQEGEESYLRFAAKLLDEEAAVLSAQVGRVPEARMLLMAGLMLADKTA' A
#
# COMPACT_ATOMS: atom_id res chain seq x y z
N MET A 1 18.45 -11.62 -0.21
CA MET A 1 17.03 -11.34 0.10
C MET A 1 16.48 -10.64 -1.12
N PRO A 2 15.49 -11.20 -1.83
CA PRO A 2 14.88 -10.49 -2.94
C PRO A 2 14.19 -9.22 -2.42
N GLU A 3 14.32 -8.15 -3.19
CA GLU A 3 13.60 -6.89 -2.97
C GLU A 3 12.52 -6.79 -4.04
N VAL A 4 11.33 -6.39 -3.62
CA VAL A 4 10.21 -6.16 -4.52
C VAL A 4 9.90 -4.69 -4.53
N THR A 5 9.94 -4.12 -5.73
CA THR A 5 9.45 -2.78 -5.99
C THR A 5 7.93 -2.84 -6.15
N ILE A 6 7.23 -2.06 -5.32
CA ILE A 6 5.78 -1.88 -5.37
C ILE A 6 5.44 -0.41 -5.60
N GLU A 7 4.24 -0.15 -6.09
CA GLU A 7 3.74 1.20 -6.35
C GLU A 7 2.42 1.42 -5.59
N ILE A 8 2.31 2.54 -4.88
CA ILE A 8 1.11 2.95 -4.11
C ILE A 8 0.88 4.43 -4.37
N ASP A 9 -0.29 4.81 -4.90
CA ASP A 9 -0.68 6.18 -5.20
C ASP A 9 0.35 6.92 -6.09
N GLY A 10 0.90 6.21 -7.08
CA GLY A 10 1.93 6.73 -7.99
C GLY A 10 3.33 6.89 -7.37
N ARG A 11 3.55 6.32 -6.17
CA ARG A 11 4.84 6.36 -5.45
C ARG A 11 5.45 4.97 -5.38
N THR A 12 6.76 4.90 -5.59
CA THR A 12 7.51 3.65 -5.60
C THR A 12 8.11 3.35 -4.24
N PHE A 13 7.95 2.11 -3.77
CA PHE A 13 8.52 1.61 -2.52
C PHE A 13 9.29 0.33 -2.78
N GLU A 14 10.45 0.20 -2.14
CA GLU A 14 11.24 -1.03 -2.14
C GLU A 14 11.02 -1.76 -0.82
N VAL A 15 10.55 -3.00 -0.90
CA VAL A 15 10.25 -3.82 0.27
C VAL A 15 11.03 -5.13 0.17
N ALA A 16 11.80 -5.44 1.21
CA ALA A 16 12.46 -6.73 1.32
C ALA A 16 11.42 -7.83 1.58
N CYS A 17 11.47 -8.90 0.80
CA CYS A 17 10.57 -10.05 0.95
C CYS A 17 11.35 -11.37 1.01
N GLN A 18 10.70 -12.44 1.45
CA GLN A 18 11.27 -13.77 1.29
C GLN A 18 11.03 -14.32 -0.12
N GLU A 19 11.88 -15.25 -0.52
CA GLU A 19 11.76 -15.93 -1.81
C GLU A 19 10.44 -16.70 -1.89
N GLY A 20 9.61 -16.38 -2.89
CA GLY A 20 8.26 -16.94 -3.04
C GLY A 20 7.12 -16.12 -2.44
N GLU A 21 7.40 -15.09 -1.63
CA GLU A 21 6.37 -14.20 -1.07
C GLU A 21 6.05 -12.98 -1.95
N GLU A 22 6.77 -12.81 -3.07
CA GLU A 22 6.63 -11.66 -3.97
C GLU A 22 5.19 -11.43 -4.41
N SER A 23 4.47 -12.51 -4.76
CA SER A 23 3.07 -12.45 -5.19
C SER A 23 2.13 -11.97 -4.08
N TYR A 24 2.38 -12.41 -2.84
CA TYR A 24 1.63 -11.96 -1.67
C TYR A 24 1.85 -10.47 -1.43
N LEU A 25 3.10 -10.03 -1.54
CA LEU A 25 3.46 -8.64 -1.29
C LEU A 25 2.90 -7.70 -2.37
N ARG A 26 2.92 -8.13 -3.65
CA ARG A 26 2.26 -7.42 -4.75
C ARG A 26 0.74 -7.34 -4.57
N PHE A 27 0.12 -8.42 -4.08
CA PHE A 27 -1.31 -8.42 -3.79
C PHE A 27 -1.67 -7.48 -2.64
N ALA A 28 -0.92 -7.53 -1.53
CA ALA A 28 -1.09 -6.61 -0.41
C ALA A 28 -0.87 -5.14 -0.81
N ALA A 29 0.15 -4.86 -1.64
CA ALA A 29 0.41 -3.53 -2.17
C ALA A 29 -0.77 -3.02 -3.01
N LYS A 30 -1.35 -3.87 -3.86
CA LYS A 30 -2.53 -3.52 -4.65
C LYS A 30 -3.73 -3.15 -3.79
N LEU A 31 -4.00 -3.92 -2.72
CA LEU A 31 -5.08 -3.61 -1.79
C LEU A 31 -4.87 -2.27 -1.09
N LEU A 32 -3.62 -2.00 -0.68
CA LEU A 32 -3.27 -0.73 -0.05
C LEU A 32 -3.38 0.45 -1.02
N ASP A 33 -3.01 0.26 -2.29
CA ASP A 33 -3.14 1.23 -3.38
C ASP A 33 -4.61 1.59 -3.67
N GLU A 34 -5.51 0.61 -3.66
CA GLU A 34 -6.95 0.86 -3.83
C GLU A 34 -7.50 1.78 -2.74
N GLU A 35 -7.16 1.55 -1.46
CA GLU A 35 -7.60 2.40 -0.34
C GLU A 35 -6.89 3.77 -0.35
N ALA A 36 -5.61 3.81 -0.73
CA ALA A 36 -4.85 5.04 -0.91
C ALA A 36 -5.45 5.95 -2.00
N ALA A 37 -5.82 5.39 -3.16
CA ALA A 37 -6.43 6.13 -4.25
C ALA A 37 -7.78 6.76 -3.85
N VAL A 38 -8.58 6.03 -3.04
CA VAL A 38 -9.84 6.52 -2.48
C VAL A 38 -9.62 7.71 -1.54
N LEU A 39 -8.57 7.66 -0.71
CA LEU A 39 -8.19 8.77 0.17
C LEU A 39 -7.67 9.98 -0.60
N SER A 40 -6.84 9.75 -1.62
CA SER A 40 -6.32 10.80 -2.51
C SER A 40 -7.44 11.53 -3.25
N ALA A 41 -8.49 10.80 -3.68
CA ALA A 41 -9.65 11.39 -4.34
C ALA A 41 -10.54 12.23 -3.39
N GLN A 42 -10.67 11.84 -2.12
CA GLN A 42 -11.59 12.49 -1.17
C GLN A 42 -10.97 13.63 -0.37
N VAL A 43 -9.71 13.48 0.04
CA VAL A 43 -9.08 14.38 1.03
C VAL A 43 -8.12 15.38 0.36
N GLY A 44 -7.84 15.21 -0.94
CA GLY A 44 -6.92 16.07 -1.68
C GLY A 44 -5.45 15.78 -1.31
N ARG A 45 -4.62 16.83 -1.18
CA ARG A 45 -3.18 16.65 -0.87
C ARG A 45 -2.97 16.26 0.59
N VAL A 46 -2.87 14.96 0.86
CA VAL A 46 -2.48 14.41 2.15
C VAL A 46 -0.98 14.09 2.15
N PRO A 47 -0.25 14.32 3.26
CA PRO A 47 1.11 13.79 3.40
C PRO A 47 1.13 12.27 3.29
N GLU A 48 2.11 11.73 2.59
CA GLU A 48 2.27 10.30 2.30
C GLU A 48 2.12 9.41 3.53
N ALA A 49 2.90 9.69 4.58
CA ALA A 49 2.88 8.89 5.81
C ALA A 49 1.49 8.82 6.45
N ARG A 50 0.69 9.88 6.34
CA ARG A 50 -0.67 9.92 6.88
C ARG A 50 -1.64 9.16 5.98
N MET A 51 -1.47 9.26 4.66
CA MET A 51 -2.27 8.50 3.69
C MET A 51 -2.03 6.99 3.86
N LEU A 52 -0.78 6.55 3.92
CA LEU A 52 -0.43 5.14 4.13
C LEU A 52 -0.95 4.60 5.47
N LEU A 53 -0.88 5.40 6.54
CA LEU A 53 -1.45 5.03 7.84
C LEU A 53 -2.97 4.84 7.75
N MET A 54 -3.69 5.76 7.11
CA MET A 54 -5.14 5.67 6.98
C MET A 54 -5.55 4.51 6.07
N ALA A 55 -4.87 4.31 4.94
CA ALA A 55 -5.12 3.19 4.04
C ALA A 55 -4.89 1.83 4.74
N GLY A 56 -3.83 1.71 5.54
CA GLY A 56 -3.56 0.53 6.35
C GLY A 56 -4.62 0.27 7.43
N LEU A 57 -5.08 1.33 8.12
CA LEU A 57 -6.15 1.22 9.11
C LEU A 57 -7.49 0.82 8.48
N MET A 58 -7.83 1.38 7.32
CA MET A 58 -9.06 1.02 6.58
C MET A 58 -9.02 -0.43 6.09
N LEU A 59 -7.87 -0.87 5.58
CA LEU A 59 -7.70 -2.26 5.16
C LEU A 59 -7.81 -3.23 6.35
N ALA A 60 -7.21 -2.89 7.49
CA ALA A 60 -7.30 -3.69 8.71
C ALA A 60 -8.74 -3.80 9.24
N ASP A 61 -9.50 -2.70 9.23
CA ASP A 61 -10.92 -2.67 9.63
C ASP A 61 -11.80 -3.56 8.73
N LYS A 62 -11.51 -3.58 7.42
CA LYS A 62 -12.25 -4.38 6.42
C LYS A 62 -11.99 -5.88 6.52
N THR A 63 -10.86 -6.27 7.11
CA THR A 63 -10.46 -7.68 7.33
C THR A 63 -10.81 -8.21 8.72
N ALA A 64 -11.33 -7.37 9.61
CA ALA A 64 -11.83 -7.75 10.94
C ALA A 64 -13.26 -8.29 10.88
#